data_AF-A0A961QPE5-F1
#
_entry.id   AF-A0A961QPE5-F1
#
_cell.length_a   1.000
_cell.length_b   1.000
_cell.length_c   1.000
_cell.angle_alpha   90.00
_cell.angle_beta   90.00
_cell.angle_gamma   90.00
#
_symmetry.space_group_name_H-M   'P 1'
#
loop_
_entity.id
_entity.type
_entity.pdbx_description
1 polymer ?
#
loop_
_entity_poly.entity_id
_entity_poly.type
_entity_poly.pdbx_seq_one_letter_code
_entity_poly.pdbx_strand_id
1 'polypeptide(L)' 'MAELKITIGGRDFEVSCQDGEEHFLRAAAELLDAEANALMGAIGGRVPEARMLL' A
#
# COMPACT_ATOMS: atom_id res chain seq x y z
N MET A 1 -2.11 -6.62 20.10
CA MET A 1 -2.31 -5.86 18.86
C MET A 1 -1.86 -6.76 17.74
N ALA A 2 -2.71 -7.04 16.76
CA ALA A 2 -2.37 -7.94 15.67
C ALA A 2 -1.70 -7.11 14.55
N GLU A 3 -0.57 -7.59 14.04
CA GLU A 3 0.14 -6.95 12.93
C GLU A 3 -0.20 -7.72 11.66
N LEU A 4 -0.79 -7.02 10.68
CA LEU A 4 -1.11 -7.57 9.38
C LEU A 4 -0.08 -7.08 8.37
N LYS A 5 0.60 -8.02 7.72
CA LYS A 5 1.52 -7.72 6.63
C LYS A 5 0.76 -7.67 5.30
N ILE A 6 0.77 -6.51 4.64
CA ILE A 6 0.17 -6.30 3.32
C ILE A 6 1.25 -5.90 2.31
N THR A 7 1.10 -6.33 1.07
CA THR A 7 2.03 -5.97 -0.01
C THR A 7 1.31 -5.02 -0.96
N ILE A 8 1.90 -3.85 -1.19
CA ILE A 8 1.39 -2.80 -2.08
C ILE A 8 2.51 -2.42 -3.04
N GLY A 9 2.31 -2.66 -4.33
CA GLY A 9 3.25 -2.28 -5.36
C GLY A 9 4.63 -2.92 -5.20
N GLY A 10 4.67 -4.19 -4.79
CA GLY A 10 5.92 -4.93 -4.55
C GLY A 10 6.68 -4.50 -3.28
N ARG A 11 6.08 -3.66 -2.43
CA ARG A 11 6.62 -3.28 -1.13
C ARG A 11 5.76 -3.84 -0.01
N ASP A 12 6.40 -4.35 1.02
CA ASP A 12 5.72 -4.87 2.20
C ASP A 12 5.48 -3.76 3.23
N PHE A 13 4.27 -3.70 3.77
CA PHE A 13 3.85 -2.80 4.83
C PHE A 13 3.26 -3.60 5.99
N GLU A 14 3.74 -3.35 7.21
CA GLU A 14 3.16 -3.90 8.42
C GLU A 14 2.18 -2.87 8.99
N VAL A 15 0.90 -3.26 9.05
CA VAL A 15 -0.16 -2.40 9.55
C VAL A 15 -0.78 -3.04 10.78
N SER A 16 -0.86 -2.28 11.87
CA SER A 16 -1.54 -2.73 13.08
C SER A 16 -3.05 -2.77 12.84
N CYS A 17 -3.65 -3.95 12.93
CA CYS A 17 -5.10 -4.14 12.80
C CYS A 17 -5.74 -4.41 14.16
N GLN A 18 -7.00 -3.98 14.31
CA GLN A 18 -7.87 -4.41 15.40
C GLN A 18 -8.74 -5.59 14.95
N ASP A 19 -9.18 -6.41 15.92
CA ASP A 19 -10.05 -7.56 15.65
C ASP A 19 -11.30 -7.14 14.87
N GLY A 20 -11.45 -7.67 13.64
CA GLY A 20 -12.55 -7.37 12.73
C GLY A 20 -12.25 -6.38 11.60
N GLU A 21 -11.11 -5.70 11.62
CA GLU A 21 -10.70 -4.77 10.53
C GLU A 21 -9.91 -5.46 9.40
N GLU A 22 -9.56 -6.73 9.54
CA GLU A 22 -8.77 -7.48 8.56
C GLU A 22 -9.38 -7.45 7.15
N HIS A 23 -10.71 -7.52 7.04
CA HIS A 23 -11.39 -7.49 5.75
C HIS A 23 -11.30 -6.11 5.08
N PHE A 24 -11.45 -5.03 5.86
CA PHE A 24 -11.28 -3.65 5.38
C PHE A 24 -9.84 -3.38 4.95
N LEU A 25 -8.86 -3.80 5.77
CA LEU A 25 -7.44 -3.66 5.45
C LEU A 25 -7.05 -4.43 4.20
N ARG A 26 -7.61 -5.61 3.98
CA ARG A 26 -7.37 -6.40 2.77
C ARG A 26 -7.94 -5.72 1.53
N ALA A 27 -9.19 -5.22 1.59
CA ALA A 27 -9.79 -4.50 0.48
C ALA A 27 -9.07 -3.18 0.17
N ALA A 28 -8.66 -2.44 1.21
CA ALA A 28 -7.85 -1.23 1.06
C ALA A 28 -6.47 -1.53 0.47
N ALA A 29 -5.83 -2.64 0.87
CA ALA A 29 -4.56 -3.08 0.32
C ALA A 29 -4.67 -3.41 -1.17
N GLU A 30 -5.74 -4.10 -1.60
CA GLU A 30 -5.98 -4.39 -3.02
C GLU A 30 -6.19 -3.11 -3.85
N LEU A 31 -6.93 -2.13 -3.31
CA LEU A 31 -7.13 -0.84 -3.96
C LEU A 31 -5.80 -0.08 -4.11
N LEU A 32 -5.04 0.01 -3.02
CA LEU A 32 -3.73 0.68 -3.01
C LEU A 32 -2.73 -0.03 -3.92
N ASP A 33 -2.76 -1.37 -4.00
CA ASP A 33 -1.89 -2.14 -4.89
C ASP A 33 -2.20 -1.85 -6.36
N ALA A 34 -3.48 -1.76 -6.72
CA ALA A 34 -3.90 -1.38 -8.06
C ALA A 34 -3.46 0.05 -8.42
N GLU A 35 -3.64 1.02 -7.53
CA GLU A 35 -3.17 2.39 -7.72
C GLU A 35 -1.64 2.47 -7.77
N ALA A 36 -0.93 1.73 -6.92
CA ALA A 36 0.53 1.70 -6.89
C ALA A 36 1.11 1.05 -8.15
N ASN A 37 0.50 -0.02 -8.67
CA ASN A 37 0.88 -0.62 -9.95
C ASN A 37 0.62 0.32 -11.13
N ALA A 38 -0.53 1.00 -11.15
CA ALA A 38 -0.84 2.00 -12.16
C ALA A 38 0.16 3.18 -12.10
N LEU A 39 0.51 3.61 -10.89
CA LEU A 39 1.47 4.66 -10.65
C LEU A 39 2.90 4.23 -11.05
N MET A 40 3.33 3.00 -10.74
CA MET A 40 4.61 2.46 -11.21
C MET A 40 4.69 2.35 -12.74
N GLY A 41 3.59 1.99 -13.41
CA GLY A 41 3.50 1.99 -14.87
C GLY A 41 3.55 3.40 -15.47
N ALA A 42 2.96 4.39 -14.78
CA ALA A 42 3.00 5.79 -15.20
C ALA A 42 4.36 6.47 -14.89
N ILE A 43 5.03 6.06 -13.82
CA ILE A 43 6.37 6.52 -13.43
C ILE A 43 7.42 5.60 -14.09
N GLY A 44 7.49 5.61 -15.42
CA GLY A 44 8.61 5.04 -16.19
C GLY A 44 9.98 5.73 -15.94
N GLY A 45 10.13 6.43 -14.81
CA GLY A 45 11.33 7.16 -14.42
C GLY A 45 11.13 7.82 -13.07
N ARG A 46 11.63 7.17 -12.02
CA ARG A 46 12.04 7.73 -10.71
C ARG A 46 11.17 8.87 -10.17
N VAL A 47 10.18 8.55 -9.34
CA VAL A 47 9.63 9.55 -8.42
C VAL A 47 10.72 9.91 -7.39
N PRO A 48 11.13 11.19 -7.29
CA PRO A 48 12.03 11.62 -6.24
C PRO A 48 11.27 11.72 -4.91
N GLU A 49 11.90 11.22 -3.85
CA GLU A 49 11.40 11.13 -2.47
C GLU A 49 10.80 12.43 -1.89
N ALA A 50 11.07 13.59 -2.48
CA ALA A 50 10.60 14.88 -2.00
C ALA A 50 9.11 15.19 -2.27
N ARG A 51 8.41 14.42 -3.10
CA ARG A 51 7.05 14.78 -3.56
C ARG A 51 5.90 13.93 -3.03
N MET A 52 6.14 12.89 -2.23
CA MET A 52 5.08 12.05 -1.66
C MET A 52 4.56 12.49 -0.28
N LEU A 53 5.02 13.63 0.26
CA LEU A 53 4.60 14.15 1.57
C LEU A 53 4.04 15.59 1.51
N LEU A 54 3.20 15.88 0.53
CA LEU A 54 2.36 17.09 0.51
C LEU A 54 0.92 16.75 0.22
#